data_AF-A0A4Y9L9L2-F1
#
_entry.id   AF-A0A4Y9L9L2-F1
#
_cell.length_a   1.000
_cell.length_b   1.000
_cell.length_c   1.000
_cell.angle_alpha   90.00
_cell.angle_beta   90.00
_cell.angle_gamma   90.00
#
_symmetry.space_group_name_H-M   'P 1'
#
loop_
_entity.id
_entity.type
_entity.pdbx_description
1 polymer ?
#
loop_
_entity_poly.entity_id
_entity_poly.type
_entity_poly.pdbx_seq_one_letter_code
_entity_poly.pdbx_strand_id
1 'polypeptide(L)'
;MEVPADQQEFDIYRNPRGNLSCQGKISYKGPVSPTRPLPRIKLDLTADEHVVLPPETVEIFHPYSDAPEEGIEVLAYDYVEAFAEKFRALAERTRPRDLYDVVNLYRNADARPERVQFVDVLRQKCAFKGINLPQLVDIAPHRGDVEAGWIGMLNHQLPALLPIASFWDALPEIFDWLHGQFVESVLPVMAMAASAPLIHERIVDFPAGTHGQSFIETIRFAGANRLLVEIDYRDQKGKRSTRAIEAYSLRRSKAGDVLLMAVRADDGQPRSYLLNSILGVTPMQRTFTPRYPVELTPTGFQSIPATARSTGIVAPRTSARRRSRASSGGPTYVFRCTVCGKLFERKTHDSTLRSHKNRAGYQCYGTYGTYVRTKY
;
A
#
# COMPACT_ATOMS: atom_id res chain seq x y z
N MET A 1 3.99 8.97 16.55
CA MET A 1 3.44 9.90 15.54
C MET A 1 2.79 11.04 16.29
N GLU A 2 3.04 12.28 15.90
CA GLU A 2 2.42 13.46 16.50
C GLU A 2 1.43 14.06 15.49
N VAL A 3 0.24 14.45 15.93
CA VAL A 3 -0.80 15.08 15.11
C VAL A 3 -1.13 16.44 15.75
N PRO A 4 -0.48 17.54 15.31
CA PRO A 4 -0.66 18.84 15.94
C PRO A 4 -2.09 19.36 15.80
N ALA A 5 -2.73 19.70 16.92
CA ALA A 5 -4.12 20.18 16.94
C ALA A 5 -4.31 21.52 16.20
N ASP A 6 -3.28 22.37 16.21
CA ASP A 6 -3.25 23.67 15.52
C ASP A 6 -3.10 23.55 13.99
N GLN A 7 -2.88 22.34 13.46
CA GLN A 7 -2.72 22.07 12.03
C GLN A 7 -3.74 21.05 11.50
N GLN A 8 -4.91 21.03 12.13
CA GLN A 8 -6.10 20.33 11.66
C GLN A 8 -7.06 21.37 11.08
N GLU A 9 -7.35 21.27 9.79
CA GLU A 9 -8.26 22.16 9.08
C GLU A 9 -9.49 21.35 8.66
N PHE A 10 -10.69 21.80 9.01
CA PHE A 10 -11.94 21.20 8.55
C PHE A 10 -12.85 22.28 7.98
N ASP A 11 -13.27 22.09 6.74
CA ASP A 11 -14.24 22.93 6.06
C ASP A 11 -15.55 22.15 5.92
N ILE A 12 -16.61 22.61 6.58
CA ILE A 12 -17.94 22.00 6.53
C ILE A 12 -18.81 22.89 5.66
N TYR A 13 -19.36 22.31 4.60
CA TYR A 13 -20.16 23.03 3.62
C TYR A 13 -21.41 22.25 3.24
N ARG A 14 -22.37 22.93 2.62
CA ARG A 14 -23.50 22.29 1.95
C ARG A 14 -23.15 22.05 0.50
N ASN A 15 -23.28 20.82 0.05
CA ASN A 15 -23.05 20.47 -1.34
C ASN A 15 -24.21 20.97 -2.24
N PRO A 16 -24.11 20.86 -3.58
CA PRO A 16 -25.15 21.34 -4.49
C PRO A 16 -26.55 20.72 -4.28
N ARG A 17 -26.65 19.60 -3.57
CA ARG A 17 -27.91 18.93 -3.21
C ARG A 17 -28.42 19.31 -1.82
N GLY A 18 -27.77 20.27 -1.15
CA GLY A 18 -28.14 20.78 0.18
C GLY A 18 -27.65 19.93 1.35
N ASN A 19 -27.00 18.79 1.07
CA ASN A 19 -26.50 17.87 2.08
C ASN A 19 -25.16 18.33 2.66
N LEU A 20 -24.89 17.99 3.92
CA LEU A 20 -23.64 18.34 4.58
C LEU A 20 -22.49 17.50 4.02
N SER A 21 -21.36 18.16 3.81
CA SER A 21 -20.10 17.54 3.43
C SER A 21 -18.97 18.24 4.16
N CYS A 22 -17.86 17.54 4.37
CA CYS A 22 -16.70 18.10 5.04
C CYS A 22 -15.41 17.70 4.32
N GLN A 23 -14.54 18.68 4.10
CA GLN A 23 -13.17 18.47 3.69
C GLN A 23 -12.24 18.74 4.86
N GLY A 24 -11.47 17.72 5.24
CA GLY A 24 -10.50 17.79 6.33
C GLY A 24 -9.07 17.70 5.82
N LYS A 25 -8.14 18.33 6.54
CA LYS A 25 -6.70 18.11 6.41
C LYS A 25 -6.12 17.93 7.80
N ILE A 26 -5.48 16.79 8.02
CA ILE A 26 -4.80 16.47 9.27
C ILE A 26 -3.30 16.43 8.99
N SER A 27 -2.57 17.40 9.50
CA SER A 27 -1.10 17.38 9.44
C SER A 27 -0.53 16.40 10.45
N TYR A 28 0.54 15.69 10.09
CA TYR A 28 1.18 14.75 11.00
C TYR A 28 2.71 14.81 10.93
N LYS A 29 3.34 14.46 12.04
CA LYS A 29 4.79 14.31 12.16
C LYS A 29 5.11 12.86 12.52
N GLY A 30 5.60 12.14 11.52
CA GLY A 30 6.13 10.79 11.62
C GLY A 30 7.64 10.78 11.91
N PRO A 31 8.23 9.58 12.12
CA PRO A 31 9.66 9.41 12.43
C PRO A 31 10.62 9.96 11.38
N VAL A 32 10.15 10.06 10.13
CA VAL A 32 10.90 10.54 8.95
C VAL A 32 10.32 11.82 8.34
N SER A 33 9.39 12.48 9.04
CA SER A 33 8.76 13.68 8.49
C SER A 33 9.77 14.83 8.36
N PRO A 34 9.68 15.63 7.29
CA PRO A 34 10.46 16.85 7.16
C PRO A 34 10.17 17.80 8.31
N THR A 35 11.12 18.67 8.66
CA THR A 35 10.98 19.60 9.77
C THR A 35 9.81 20.56 9.55
N ARG A 36 9.63 21.06 8.30
CA ARG A 36 8.45 21.75 7.75
C ARG A 36 8.51 21.76 6.20
N PRO A 37 7.38 21.84 5.47
CA PRO A 37 5.99 21.67 5.95
C PRO A 37 5.69 20.21 6.28
N LEU A 38 4.81 19.98 7.26
CA LEU A 38 4.42 18.62 7.64
C LEU A 38 3.57 17.95 6.54
N PRO A 39 3.69 16.62 6.37
CA PRO A 39 2.79 15.86 5.51
C PRO A 39 1.35 15.90 6.06
N ARG A 40 0.38 15.71 5.17
CA ARG A 40 -1.06 15.89 5.47
C ARG A 40 -1.87 14.72 4.95
N ILE A 41 -2.80 14.25 5.78
CA ILE A 41 -3.88 13.35 5.39
C ILE A 41 -5.06 14.22 4.99
N LYS A 42 -5.54 14.06 3.75
CA LYS A 42 -6.79 14.69 3.30
C LYS A 42 -7.94 13.76 3.63
N LEU A 43 -9.01 14.32 4.17
CA LEU A 43 -10.25 13.62 4.49
C LEU A 43 -11.38 14.22 3.68
N ASP A 44 -12.20 13.38 3.08
CA ASP A 44 -13.46 13.75 2.45
C ASP A 44 -14.56 12.98 3.17
N LEU A 45 -15.46 13.71 3.83
CA LEU A 45 -16.60 13.16 4.57
C LEU A 45 -17.89 13.61 3.89
N THR A 46 -18.77 12.66 3.60
CA THR A 46 -20.04 12.93 2.93
C THR A 46 -21.17 12.16 3.60
N ALA A 47 -22.32 12.82 3.75
CA ALA A 47 -23.59 12.18 4.10
C ALA A 47 -24.52 12.05 2.88
N ASP A 48 -23.96 12.19 1.68
CA ASP A 48 -24.69 12.32 0.43
C ASP A 48 -24.44 11.12 -0.52
N GLU A 49 -24.51 9.94 0.07
CA GLU A 49 -24.32 8.65 -0.57
C GLU A 49 -25.40 7.67 -0.07
N HIS A 50 -25.86 6.80 -0.96
CA HIS A 50 -26.72 5.68 -0.60
C HIS A 50 -25.85 4.43 -0.51
N VAL A 51 -25.66 3.96 0.73
CA VAL A 51 -24.92 2.72 1.02
C VAL A 51 -25.92 1.57 1.03
N VAL A 52 -25.82 0.66 0.06
CA VAL A 52 -26.83 -0.40 -0.16
C VAL A 52 -26.49 -1.64 0.65
N LEU A 53 -25.24 -2.09 0.56
CA LEU A 53 -24.76 -3.26 1.28
C LEU A 53 -24.13 -2.85 2.62
N PRO A 54 -24.24 -3.70 3.66
CA PRO A 54 -23.57 -3.44 4.92
C PRO A 54 -22.05 -3.36 4.72
N PRO A 55 -21.36 -2.46 5.43
CA PRO A 55 -19.91 -2.42 5.38
C PRO A 55 -19.29 -3.65 6.04
N GLU A 56 -18.07 -3.99 5.62
CA GLU A 56 -17.33 -5.16 6.08
C GLU A 56 -16.14 -4.74 6.94
N THR A 57 -15.88 -5.52 8.00
CA THR A 57 -14.63 -5.41 8.76
C THR A 57 -13.52 -6.08 7.96
N VAL A 58 -12.54 -5.30 7.52
CA VAL A 58 -11.40 -5.78 6.75
C VAL A 58 -10.10 -5.51 7.48
N GLU A 59 -9.17 -6.46 7.41
CA GLU A 59 -7.82 -6.28 7.92
C GLU A 59 -7.05 -5.27 7.06
N ILE A 60 -6.43 -4.29 7.71
CA ILE A 60 -5.54 -3.34 7.05
C ILE A 60 -4.26 -4.08 6.65
N PHE A 61 -3.95 -4.05 5.36
CA PHE A 61 -2.67 -4.52 4.87
C PHE A 61 -1.51 -3.70 5.48
N HIS A 62 -0.73 -4.35 6.34
CA HIS A 62 0.38 -3.73 7.07
C HIS A 62 1.71 -4.47 6.79
N PRO A 63 2.44 -4.11 5.72
CA PRO A 63 3.68 -4.81 5.34
C PRO A 63 4.89 -4.48 6.23
N TYR A 64 4.73 -3.62 7.23
CA TYR A 64 5.81 -3.16 8.08
C TYR A 64 5.95 -4.02 9.35
N SER A 65 7.19 -4.11 9.84
CA SER A 65 7.56 -4.95 10.99
C SER A 65 6.94 -4.54 12.33
N ASP A 66 6.34 -3.36 12.40
CA ASP A 66 5.64 -2.82 13.57
C ASP A 66 4.14 -3.10 13.56
N ALA A 67 3.68 -4.05 12.75
CA ALA A 67 2.31 -4.55 12.81
C ALA A 67 1.98 -5.02 14.24
N PRO A 68 0.85 -4.61 14.84
CA PRO A 68 0.42 -5.08 16.15
C PRO A 68 0.03 -6.57 16.09
N GLU A 69 0.23 -7.29 17.20
CA GLU A 69 -0.09 -8.73 17.29
C GLU A 69 -1.57 -9.04 17.06
N GLU A 70 -2.46 -8.12 17.47
CA GLU A 70 -3.91 -8.24 17.30
C GLU A 70 -4.39 -7.84 15.90
N GLY A 71 -3.48 -7.43 15.00
CA GLY A 71 -3.82 -6.89 13.70
C GLY A 71 -4.41 -5.47 13.78
N ILE A 72 -4.78 -4.92 12.62
CA ILE A 72 -5.51 -3.66 12.55
C ILE A 72 -6.69 -3.88 11.63
N GLU A 73 -7.90 -3.66 12.14
CA GLU A 73 -9.13 -3.80 11.36
C GLU A 73 -9.75 -2.44 11.11
N VAL A 74 -10.45 -2.31 9.98
CA VAL A 74 -11.22 -1.12 9.63
C VAL A 74 -12.55 -1.53 9.02
N LEU A 75 -13.57 -0.72 9.27
CA LEU A 75 -14.85 -0.85 8.59
C LEU A 75 -14.73 -0.21 7.20
N ALA A 76 -14.87 -1.02 6.15
CA ALA A 76 -14.77 -0.59 4.76
C ALA A 76 -16.05 -0.93 3.99
N TYR A 77 -16.21 -0.32 2.81
CA TYR A 77 -17.26 -0.75 1.88
C TYR A 77 -17.02 -2.19 1.44
N ASP A 78 -18.12 -2.93 1.30
CA ASP A 78 -18.13 -4.18 0.54
C ASP A 78 -17.58 -3.97 -0.88
N TYR A 79 -17.02 -5.02 -1.49
CA TYR A 79 -16.44 -4.94 -2.82
C TYR A 79 -17.46 -4.56 -3.90
N VAL A 80 -18.65 -5.14 -3.87
CA VAL A 80 -19.75 -4.87 -4.80
C VAL A 80 -20.24 -3.43 -4.63
N GLU A 81 -20.39 -2.99 -3.38
CA GLU A 81 -20.75 -1.62 -2.99
C GLU A 81 -19.76 -0.59 -3.56
N ALA A 82 -18.47 -0.79 -3.33
CA ALA A 82 -17.41 0.10 -3.82
C ALA A 82 -17.35 0.10 -5.35
N PHE A 83 -17.46 -1.07 -5.99
CA PHE A 83 -17.43 -1.18 -7.44
C PHE A 83 -18.65 -0.50 -8.08
N ALA A 84 -19.84 -0.69 -7.54
CA ALA A 84 -21.05 -0.05 -8.03
C ALA A 84 -20.99 1.49 -7.86
N GLU A 85 -20.43 1.99 -6.75
CA GLU A 85 -20.22 3.42 -6.55
C GLU A 85 -19.26 4.01 -7.60
N LYS A 86 -18.16 3.30 -7.92
CA LYS A 86 -17.21 3.70 -8.97
C LYS A 86 -17.83 3.65 -10.36
N PHE A 87 -18.64 2.64 -10.65
CA PHE A 87 -19.33 2.51 -11.93
C PHE A 87 -20.35 3.65 -12.14
N ARG A 88 -21.14 3.94 -11.10
CA ARG A 88 -22.08 5.05 -11.08
C ARG A 88 -21.36 6.39 -11.24
N ALA A 89 -20.20 6.57 -10.61
CA ALA A 89 -19.37 7.77 -10.80
C ALA A 89 -18.80 7.88 -12.22
N LEU A 90 -18.36 6.77 -12.81
CA LEU A 90 -17.92 6.75 -14.20
C LEU A 90 -19.04 7.23 -15.13
N ALA A 91 -20.27 6.78 -14.93
CA ALA A 91 -21.41 7.20 -15.74
C ALA A 91 -21.81 8.68 -15.55
N GLU A 92 -21.67 9.20 -14.33
CA GLU A 92 -22.09 10.58 -14.00
C GLU A 92 -21.10 11.64 -14.51
N ARG A 93 -19.79 11.37 -14.42
CA ARG A 93 -18.74 12.38 -14.65
C ARG A 93 -17.60 11.95 -15.57
N THR A 94 -17.58 10.69 -16.00
CA THR A 94 -16.64 10.12 -16.97
C THR A 94 -15.19 10.60 -16.78
N ARG A 95 -14.59 10.34 -15.60
CA ARG A 95 -13.21 10.78 -15.31
C ARG A 95 -12.19 9.64 -15.46
N PRO A 96 -10.93 9.95 -15.83
CA PRO A 96 -9.83 8.98 -15.93
C PRO A 96 -9.67 8.02 -14.75
N ARG A 97 -9.80 8.50 -13.51
CA ARG A 97 -9.68 7.65 -12.32
C ARG A 97 -10.83 6.67 -12.17
N ASP A 98 -12.06 7.11 -12.47
CA ASP A 98 -13.22 6.21 -12.41
C ASP A 98 -13.11 5.14 -13.49
N LEU A 99 -12.62 5.49 -14.69
CA LEU A 99 -12.36 4.52 -15.75
C LEU A 99 -11.30 3.50 -15.31
N TYR A 100 -10.19 3.97 -14.74
CA TYR A 100 -9.14 3.11 -14.20
C TYR A 100 -9.69 2.14 -13.13
N ASP A 101 -10.44 2.67 -12.16
CA ASP A 101 -10.99 1.89 -11.06
C ASP A 101 -12.01 0.85 -11.56
N VAL A 102 -12.98 1.25 -12.39
CA VAL A 102 -14.03 0.36 -12.94
C VAL A 102 -13.42 -0.80 -13.72
N VAL A 103 -12.47 -0.52 -14.61
CA VAL A 103 -11.83 -1.55 -15.43
C VAL A 103 -11.02 -2.52 -14.56
N ASN A 104 -10.28 -2.02 -13.58
CA ASN A 104 -9.45 -2.88 -12.73
C ASN A 104 -10.25 -3.67 -11.70
N LEU A 105 -11.34 -3.11 -11.18
CA LEU A 105 -12.28 -3.86 -10.35
C LEU A 105 -12.93 -4.98 -11.18
N TYR A 106 -13.42 -4.67 -12.38
CA TYR A 106 -13.96 -5.70 -13.28
C TYR A 106 -12.94 -6.80 -13.67
N ARG A 107 -11.67 -6.43 -13.88
CA ARG A 107 -10.59 -7.37 -14.24
C ARG A 107 -10.17 -8.30 -13.11
N ASN A 108 -10.48 -7.98 -11.86
CA ASN A 108 -10.21 -8.85 -10.73
C ASN A 108 -11.18 -10.02 -10.73
N ALA A 109 -10.91 -11.04 -11.56
CA ALA A 109 -11.81 -12.16 -11.81
C ALA A 109 -12.17 -12.93 -10.52
N ASP A 110 -11.20 -13.09 -9.60
CA ASP A 110 -11.41 -13.80 -8.32
C ASP A 110 -12.41 -13.09 -7.41
N ALA A 111 -12.47 -11.75 -7.48
CA ALA A 111 -13.38 -10.93 -6.68
C ALA A 111 -14.56 -10.37 -7.50
N ARG A 112 -14.69 -10.74 -8.79
CA ARG A 112 -15.73 -10.18 -9.65
C ARG A 112 -17.09 -10.58 -9.07
N PRO A 113 -17.99 -9.61 -8.81
CA PRO A 113 -19.26 -9.91 -8.18
C PRO A 113 -20.17 -10.69 -9.12
N GLU A 114 -21.12 -11.40 -8.52
CA GLU A 114 -22.26 -11.94 -9.25
C GLU A 114 -23.03 -10.77 -9.89
N ARG A 115 -23.31 -10.89 -11.19
CA ARG A 115 -23.81 -9.79 -12.01
C ARG A 115 -25.18 -9.29 -11.54
N VAL A 116 -26.11 -10.19 -11.21
CA VAL A 116 -27.47 -9.81 -10.79
C VAL A 116 -27.43 -8.98 -9.51
N GLN A 117 -26.65 -9.39 -8.51
CA GLN A 117 -26.42 -8.63 -7.28
C GLN A 117 -25.79 -7.26 -7.59
N PHE A 118 -24.73 -7.23 -8.41
CA PHE A 118 -24.06 -5.98 -8.78
C PHE A 118 -25.00 -4.99 -9.47
N VAL A 119 -25.81 -5.47 -10.42
CA VAL A 119 -26.76 -4.63 -11.15
C VAL A 119 -27.83 -4.06 -10.21
N ASP A 120 -28.29 -4.84 -9.23
CA ASP A 120 -29.26 -4.34 -8.25
C ASP A 120 -28.69 -3.18 -7.41
N VAL A 121 -27.50 -3.36 -6.84
CA VAL A 121 -26.79 -2.33 -6.08
C VAL A 121 -26.55 -1.08 -6.93
N LEU A 122 -26.06 -1.26 -8.17
CA LEU A 122 -25.80 -0.16 -9.09
C LEU A 122 -27.09 0.61 -9.43
N ARG A 123 -28.22 -0.08 -9.67
CA ARG A 123 -29.51 0.56 -9.93
C ARG A 123 -29.96 1.44 -8.78
N GLN A 124 -29.84 0.96 -7.54
CA GLN A 124 -30.21 1.74 -6.35
C GLN A 124 -29.33 2.99 -6.20
N LYS A 125 -28.02 2.87 -6.44
CA LYS A 125 -27.08 4.00 -6.44
C LYS A 125 -27.37 5.01 -7.56
N CYS A 126 -27.65 4.54 -8.77
CA CYS A 126 -28.07 5.37 -9.90
C CYS A 126 -29.37 6.13 -9.60
N ALA A 127 -30.38 5.43 -9.07
CA ALA A 127 -31.67 6.03 -8.69
C ALA A 127 -31.49 7.14 -7.64
N PHE A 128 -30.60 6.93 -6.65
CA PHE A 128 -30.29 7.96 -5.65
C PHE A 128 -29.64 9.23 -6.25
N LYS A 129 -28.88 9.11 -7.35
CA LYS A 129 -28.35 10.27 -8.09
C LYS A 129 -29.30 10.77 -9.18
N GLY A 130 -30.43 10.11 -9.42
CA GLY A 130 -31.37 10.48 -10.47
C GLY A 130 -30.88 10.17 -11.89
N ILE A 131 -29.98 9.19 -12.05
CA ILE A 131 -29.51 8.72 -13.37
C ILE A 131 -30.02 7.31 -13.67
N ASN A 132 -30.09 6.96 -14.96
CA ASN A 132 -30.46 5.62 -15.39
C ASN A 132 -29.31 4.62 -15.17
N LEU A 133 -29.60 3.33 -15.35
CA LEU A 133 -28.56 2.33 -15.46
C LEU A 133 -27.65 2.69 -16.65
N PRO A 134 -26.33 2.85 -16.46
CA PRO A 134 -25.47 3.38 -17.50
C PRO A 134 -25.46 2.52 -18.75
N GLN A 135 -25.34 3.15 -19.92
CA GLN A 135 -25.08 2.51 -21.20
C GLN A 135 -23.74 2.99 -21.76
N LEU A 136 -23.09 2.19 -22.62
CA LEU A 136 -21.85 2.61 -23.27
C LEU A 136 -22.02 3.88 -24.10
N VAL A 137 -23.20 4.06 -24.73
CA VAL A 137 -23.52 5.24 -25.55
C VAL A 137 -23.52 6.54 -24.73
N ASP A 138 -23.75 6.47 -23.42
CA ASP A 138 -23.75 7.64 -22.53
C ASP A 138 -22.31 8.13 -22.23
N ILE A 139 -21.34 7.22 -22.28
CA ILE A 139 -19.93 7.47 -21.92
C ILE A 139 -19.08 7.73 -23.16
N ALA A 140 -19.41 7.10 -24.28
CA ALA A 140 -18.64 7.16 -25.53
C ALA A 140 -18.29 8.60 -26.00
N PRO A 141 -19.20 9.60 -25.92
CA PRO A 141 -18.89 10.98 -26.33
C PRO A 141 -17.77 11.64 -25.54
N HIS A 142 -17.52 11.21 -24.30
CA HIS A 142 -16.56 11.82 -23.38
C HIS A 142 -15.13 11.29 -23.54
N ARG A 143 -14.87 10.42 -24.54
CA ARG A 143 -13.54 9.84 -24.79
C ARG A 143 -12.43 10.88 -24.83
N GLY A 144 -12.64 11.98 -25.56
CA GLY A 144 -11.65 13.04 -25.73
C GLY A 144 -11.27 13.71 -24.40
N ASP A 145 -12.25 13.95 -23.53
CA ASP A 145 -12.03 14.55 -22.21
C ASP A 145 -11.23 13.61 -21.30
N VAL A 146 -11.53 12.31 -21.36
CA VAL A 146 -10.78 11.28 -20.61
C VAL A 146 -9.35 11.17 -21.12
N GLU A 147 -9.14 11.15 -22.43
CA GLU A 147 -7.81 11.14 -23.06
C GLU A 147 -6.99 12.37 -22.63
N ALA A 148 -7.58 13.56 -22.66
CA ALA A 148 -6.92 14.79 -22.25
C ALA A 148 -6.54 14.79 -20.76
N GLY A 149 -7.39 14.22 -19.90
CA GLY A 149 -7.16 14.15 -18.44
C GLY A 149 -6.27 12.98 -17.98
N TRP A 150 -6.03 11.98 -18.84
CA TRP A 150 -5.45 10.69 -18.45
C TRP A 150 -4.09 10.83 -17.75
N ILE A 151 -3.16 11.53 -18.40
CA ILE A 151 -1.79 11.72 -17.88
C ILE A 151 -1.82 12.51 -16.58
N GLY A 152 -2.45 13.68 -16.59
CA GLY A 152 -2.44 14.60 -15.43
C GLY A 152 -3.08 14.00 -14.18
N MET A 153 -4.10 13.14 -14.34
CA MET A 153 -4.82 12.56 -13.21
C MET A 153 -4.20 11.29 -12.64
N LEU A 154 -3.48 10.49 -13.44
CA LEU A 154 -3.00 9.16 -13.05
C LEU A 154 -1.48 9.04 -12.93
N ASN A 155 -0.69 9.88 -13.61
CA ASN A 155 0.78 9.72 -13.63
C ASN A 155 1.42 9.80 -12.23
N HIS A 156 0.84 10.58 -11.31
CA HIS A 156 1.32 10.69 -9.93
C HIS A 156 0.75 9.62 -8.99
N GLN A 157 -0.22 8.82 -9.45
CA GLN A 157 -0.91 7.81 -8.66
C GLN A 157 -0.45 6.39 -8.99
N LEU A 158 0.08 6.17 -10.20
CA LEU A 158 0.47 4.85 -10.71
C LEU A 158 2.00 4.71 -10.83
N PRO A 159 2.55 3.49 -10.61
CA PRO A 159 3.99 3.23 -10.79
C PRO A 159 4.47 3.39 -12.23
N ALA A 160 3.57 3.14 -13.19
CA ALA A 160 3.78 3.44 -14.59
C ALA A 160 2.45 3.90 -15.19
N LEU A 161 2.51 4.92 -16.05
CA LEU A 161 1.34 5.33 -16.82
C LEU A 161 0.95 4.19 -17.76
N LEU A 162 -0.35 3.94 -17.89
CA LEU A 162 -0.86 2.87 -18.75
C LEU A 162 -1.43 3.47 -20.03
N PRO A 163 -1.39 2.77 -21.18
CA PRO A 163 -2.07 3.23 -22.39
C PRO A 163 -3.58 3.29 -22.14
N ILE A 164 -4.19 4.46 -22.36
CA ILE A 164 -5.64 4.64 -22.17
C ILE A 164 -6.47 3.66 -23.02
N ALA A 165 -6.00 3.32 -24.22
CA ALA A 165 -6.65 2.32 -25.08
C ALA A 165 -6.87 0.98 -24.34
N SER A 166 -5.93 0.56 -23.47
CA SER A 166 -6.08 -0.64 -22.63
C SER A 166 -7.33 -0.60 -21.77
N PHE A 167 -7.77 0.58 -21.35
CA PHE A 167 -8.91 0.78 -20.46
C PHE A 167 -10.18 1.08 -21.24
N TRP A 168 -10.08 1.97 -22.23
CA TRP A 168 -11.22 2.37 -23.05
C TRP A 168 -11.77 1.20 -23.86
N ASP A 169 -10.90 0.40 -24.46
CA ASP A 169 -11.28 -0.73 -25.31
C ASP A 169 -11.83 -1.91 -24.49
N ALA A 170 -11.71 -1.87 -23.15
CA ALA A 170 -12.33 -2.84 -22.25
C ALA A 170 -13.80 -2.50 -21.93
N LEU A 171 -14.26 -1.26 -22.18
CA LEU A 171 -15.63 -0.86 -21.85
C LEU A 171 -16.71 -1.69 -22.55
N PRO A 172 -16.61 -2.04 -23.86
CA PRO A 172 -17.63 -2.86 -24.50
C PRO A 172 -17.88 -4.17 -23.76
N GLU A 173 -16.82 -4.91 -23.42
CA GLU A 173 -16.90 -6.16 -22.65
C GLU A 173 -17.59 -5.97 -21.29
N ILE A 174 -17.23 -4.89 -20.58
CA ILE A 174 -17.78 -4.55 -19.26
C ILE A 174 -19.29 -4.22 -19.35
N PHE A 175 -19.69 -3.48 -20.38
CA PHE A 175 -21.09 -3.11 -20.60
C PHE A 175 -21.92 -4.31 -21.09
N ASP A 176 -21.36 -5.16 -21.93
CA ASP A 176 -21.98 -6.43 -22.30
C ASP A 176 -22.20 -7.30 -21.05
N TRP A 177 -21.23 -7.34 -20.13
CA TRP A 177 -21.37 -8.04 -18.86
C TRP A 177 -22.47 -7.43 -18.01
N LEU A 178 -22.48 -6.10 -17.84
CA LEU A 178 -23.50 -5.37 -17.09
C LEU A 178 -24.92 -5.68 -17.60
N HIS A 179 -25.10 -5.74 -18.92
CA HIS A 179 -26.41 -5.95 -19.55
C HIS A 179 -26.75 -7.43 -19.80
N GLY A 180 -25.85 -8.36 -19.50
CA GLY A 180 -26.10 -9.80 -19.73
C GLY A 180 -25.93 -10.27 -21.16
N GLN A 181 -25.22 -9.49 -21.96
CA GLN A 181 -24.88 -9.82 -23.34
C GLN A 181 -23.50 -10.49 -23.43
N PHE A 182 -22.75 -10.51 -22.32
CA PHE A 182 -21.44 -11.14 -22.24
C PHE A 182 -21.53 -12.67 -22.26
N VAL A 183 -20.75 -13.26 -23.16
CA VAL A 183 -20.47 -14.69 -23.20
C VAL A 183 -19.07 -14.89 -22.66
N GLU A 184 -18.95 -15.55 -21.51
CA GLU A 184 -17.66 -15.77 -20.88
C GLU A 184 -16.78 -16.69 -21.72
N SER A 185 -15.63 -16.17 -22.16
CA SER A 185 -14.59 -16.95 -22.81
C SER A 185 -13.74 -17.62 -21.74
N VAL A 186 -13.91 -18.94 -21.57
CA VAL A 186 -13.09 -19.73 -20.64
C VAL A 186 -11.68 -19.86 -21.22
N LEU A 187 -10.75 -19.10 -20.66
CA LEU A 187 -9.34 -19.22 -21.02
C LEU A 187 -8.76 -20.53 -20.50
N PRO A 188 -7.93 -21.24 -21.30
CA PRO A 188 -7.31 -22.48 -20.85
C PRO A 188 -6.38 -22.23 -19.65
N VAL A 189 -6.25 -23.22 -18.77
CA VAL A 189 -5.24 -23.18 -17.71
C VAL A 189 -3.85 -23.41 -18.31
N MET A 190 -2.85 -22.65 -17.86
CA MET A 190 -1.48 -22.86 -18.30
C MET A 190 -0.96 -24.21 -17.76
N ALA A 191 -0.76 -25.19 -18.63
CA ALA A 191 -0.42 -26.56 -18.23
C ALA A 191 0.80 -26.65 -17.30
N MET A 192 1.83 -25.81 -17.52
CA MET A 192 3.04 -25.76 -16.68
C MET A 192 2.78 -25.21 -15.27
N ALA A 193 1.69 -24.47 -15.07
CA ALA A 193 1.28 -23.90 -13.79
C ALA A 193 0.35 -24.83 -12.99
N ALA A 194 -0.31 -25.79 -13.65
CA ALA A 194 -1.40 -26.58 -13.08
C ALA A 194 -1.02 -27.45 -11.86
N SER A 195 0.27 -27.80 -11.71
CA SER A 195 0.73 -28.66 -10.62
C SER A 195 1.37 -27.89 -9.45
N ALA A 196 1.55 -26.58 -9.58
CA ALA A 196 2.23 -25.75 -8.59
C ALA A 196 1.20 -24.87 -7.85
N PRO A 197 1.21 -24.84 -6.50
CA PRO A 197 0.33 -23.97 -5.72
C PRO A 197 0.43 -22.51 -6.16
N LEU A 198 -0.74 -21.88 -6.35
CA LEU A 198 -0.88 -20.47 -6.65
C LEU A 198 -0.57 -19.63 -5.40
N ILE A 199 0.25 -18.60 -5.57
CA ILE A 199 0.59 -17.64 -4.53
C ILE A 199 -0.35 -16.44 -4.67
N HIS A 200 -1.35 -16.37 -3.78
CA HIS A 200 -2.28 -15.24 -3.69
C HIS A 200 -1.84 -14.23 -2.62
N GLU A 201 -0.91 -14.60 -1.73
CA GLU A 201 -0.56 -13.78 -0.58
C GLU A 201 0.11 -12.47 -1.01
N ARG A 202 -0.35 -11.33 -0.45
CA ARG A 202 0.26 -10.02 -0.73
C ARG A 202 1.74 -10.00 -0.37
N ILE A 203 2.11 -10.60 0.76
CA ILE A 203 3.50 -10.80 1.16
C ILE A 203 3.92 -12.20 0.75
N VAL A 204 4.91 -12.27 -0.13
CA VAL A 204 5.51 -13.54 -0.53
C VAL A 204 6.78 -13.73 0.29
N ASP A 205 6.82 -14.79 1.10
CA ASP A 205 7.99 -15.14 1.89
C ASP A 205 9.15 -15.58 1.00
N PHE A 206 10.30 -14.93 1.19
CA PHE A 206 11.57 -15.30 0.56
C PHE A 206 12.65 -15.55 1.60
N PRO A 207 13.64 -16.41 1.27
CA PRO A 207 14.89 -16.46 2.01
C PRO A 207 15.55 -15.07 2.07
N ALA A 208 16.17 -14.74 3.20
CA ALA A 208 16.86 -13.48 3.41
C ALA A 208 17.94 -13.22 2.33
N GLY A 209 18.02 -11.99 1.82
CA GLY A 209 18.98 -11.60 0.77
C GLY A 209 18.48 -11.77 -0.67
N THR A 210 17.21 -12.09 -0.86
CA THR A 210 16.59 -12.25 -2.18
C THR A 210 16.22 -10.91 -2.82
N HIS A 211 16.73 -10.64 -4.03
CA HIS A 211 16.42 -9.42 -4.80
C HIS A 211 15.02 -9.42 -5.46
N GLY A 212 14.36 -10.57 -5.58
CA GLY A 212 13.08 -10.71 -6.30
C GLY A 212 11.90 -9.95 -5.68
N GLN A 213 11.92 -9.71 -4.37
CA GLN A 213 10.80 -9.04 -3.67
C GLN A 213 10.53 -7.63 -4.22
N SER A 214 11.54 -6.87 -4.60
CA SER A 214 11.37 -5.49 -5.08
C SER A 214 10.62 -5.40 -6.42
N PHE A 215 10.47 -6.52 -7.12
CA PHE A 215 9.87 -6.55 -8.46
C PHE A 215 8.46 -7.12 -8.50
N ILE A 216 8.00 -7.80 -7.43
CA ILE A 216 6.69 -8.46 -7.41
C ILE A 216 5.56 -7.47 -7.67
N GLU A 217 5.58 -6.34 -6.99
CA GLU A 217 4.50 -5.36 -7.13
C GLU A 217 4.47 -4.73 -8.52
N THR A 218 5.63 -4.56 -9.17
CA THR A 218 5.71 -4.12 -10.57
C THR A 218 5.17 -5.17 -11.52
N ILE A 219 5.48 -6.46 -11.29
CA ILE A 219 4.98 -7.59 -12.08
C ILE A 219 3.46 -7.75 -11.91
N ARG A 220 2.97 -7.70 -10.67
CA ARG A 220 1.53 -7.74 -10.35
C ARG A 220 0.80 -6.58 -10.99
N PHE A 221 1.32 -5.36 -10.83
CA PHE A 221 0.77 -4.17 -11.45
C PHE A 221 0.67 -4.34 -12.97
N ALA A 222 1.75 -4.73 -13.63
CA ALA A 222 1.75 -4.87 -15.09
C ALA A 222 0.85 -6.01 -15.56
N GLY A 223 0.90 -7.19 -14.94
CA GLY A 223 0.06 -8.33 -15.27
C GLY A 223 -1.43 -8.02 -15.13
N ALA A 224 -1.84 -7.49 -13.97
CA ALA A 224 -3.22 -7.08 -13.71
C ALA A 224 -3.76 -6.06 -14.72
N ASN A 225 -2.90 -5.12 -15.14
CA ASN A 225 -3.24 -4.09 -16.11
C ASN A 225 -2.99 -4.51 -17.57
N ARG A 226 -2.73 -5.81 -17.81
CA ARG A 226 -2.47 -6.43 -19.12
C ARG A 226 -1.34 -5.77 -19.91
N LEU A 227 -0.30 -5.30 -19.21
CA LEU A 227 0.92 -4.77 -19.80
C LEU A 227 1.98 -5.85 -20.00
N LEU A 228 2.71 -5.74 -21.11
CA LEU A 228 3.97 -6.45 -21.27
C LEU A 228 4.99 -5.92 -20.26
N VAL A 229 5.81 -6.84 -19.77
CA VAL A 229 6.91 -6.56 -18.85
C VAL A 229 8.21 -6.97 -19.51
N GLU A 230 9.18 -6.08 -19.57
CA GLU A 230 10.55 -6.48 -19.86
C GLU A 230 11.21 -6.93 -18.55
N ILE A 231 11.73 -8.15 -18.54
CA ILE A 231 12.55 -8.66 -17.44
C ILE A 231 14.00 -8.78 -17.89
N ASP A 232 14.91 -8.34 -17.04
CA ASP A 232 16.33 -8.65 -17.12
C ASP A 232 16.58 -9.92 -16.29
N TYR A 233 17.01 -10.99 -16.95
CA TYR A 233 16.99 -12.33 -16.38
C TYR A 233 18.33 -13.04 -16.53
N ARG A 234 18.78 -13.67 -15.46
CA ARG A 234 19.94 -14.56 -15.45
C ARG A 234 19.49 -16.02 -15.49
N ASP A 235 19.82 -16.73 -16.57
CA ASP A 235 19.48 -18.14 -16.69
C ASP A 235 20.36 -19.05 -15.79
N GLN A 236 20.05 -20.35 -15.79
CA GLN A 236 20.77 -21.35 -15.00
C GLN A 236 22.25 -21.51 -15.40
N LYS A 237 22.61 -21.13 -16.63
CA LYS A 237 24.00 -21.13 -17.12
C LYS A 237 24.73 -19.82 -16.78
N GLY A 238 24.07 -18.91 -16.07
CA GLY A 238 24.60 -17.61 -15.69
C GLY A 238 24.51 -16.55 -16.80
N LYS A 239 23.91 -16.87 -17.96
CA LYS A 239 23.77 -15.91 -19.06
C LYS A 239 22.66 -14.92 -18.73
N ARG A 240 23.00 -13.63 -18.79
CA ARG A 240 22.06 -12.52 -18.61
C ARG A 240 21.47 -12.11 -19.96
N SER A 241 20.16 -11.93 -20.02
CA SER A 241 19.48 -11.33 -21.17
C SER A 241 18.15 -10.70 -20.78
N THR A 242 17.72 -9.70 -21.53
CA THR A 242 16.38 -9.14 -21.42
C THR A 242 15.38 -9.94 -22.26
N ARG A 243 14.10 -9.89 -21.87
CA ARG A 243 12.99 -10.49 -22.62
C ARG A 243 11.68 -9.83 -22.21
N ALA A 244 10.81 -9.57 -23.19
CA ALA A 244 9.45 -9.10 -22.95
C ALA A 244 8.52 -10.30 -22.70
N ILE A 245 7.68 -10.19 -21.68
CA ILE A 245 6.77 -11.24 -21.23
C ILE A 245 5.37 -10.71 -20.93
N GLU A 246 4.38 -11.57 -21.15
CA GLU A 246 3.02 -11.48 -20.62
C GLU A 246 3.03 -12.20 -19.25
N ALA A 247 2.85 -11.48 -18.14
CA ALA A 247 2.88 -12.07 -16.79
C ALA A 247 1.49 -12.57 -16.38
N TYR A 248 1.38 -13.82 -15.93
CA TYR A 248 0.09 -14.46 -15.63
C TYR A 248 -0.11 -14.87 -14.17
N SER A 249 0.87 -15.50 -13.52
CA SER A 249 0.72 -15.93 -12.12
C SER A 249 2.05 -16.18 -11.41
N LEU A 250 2.01 -16.15 -10.07
CA LEU A 250 3.13 -16.55 -9.21
C LEU A 250 2.82 -17.92 -8.60
N ARG A 251 3.75 -18.85 -8.73
CA ARG A 251 3.59 -20.23 -8.26
C ARG A 251 4.73 -20.62 -7.32
N ARG A 252 4.44 -21.46 -6.33
CA ARG A 252 5.48 -22.04 -5.47
C ARG A 252 5.86 -23.42 -5.97
N SER A 253 7.15 -23.66 -6.20
CA SER A 253 7.66 -24.97 -6.60
C SER A 253 7.65 -25.94 -5.39
N LYS A 254 7.78 -27.24 -5.64
CA LYS A 254 7.98 -28.24 -4.57
C LYS A 254 9.25 -27.99 -3.74
N ALA A 255 10.24 -27.33 -4.32
CA ALA A 255 11.49 -26.95 -3.64
C ALA A 255 11.35 -25.63 -2.85
N GLY A 256 10.17 -25.00 -2.85
CA GLY A 256 9.90 -23.73 -2.15
C GLY A 256 10.22 -22.48 -2.96
N ASP A 257 10.76 -22.63 -4.18
CA ASP A 257 11.08 -21.51 -5.07
C ASP A 257 9.82 -20.79 -5.56
N VAL A 258 9.94 -19.48 -5.74
CA VAL A 258 8.88 -18.67 -6.35
C VAL A 258 9.12 -18.53 -7.85
N LEU A 259 8.15 -18.97 -8.63
CA LEU A 259 8.20 -18.98 -10.08
C LEU A 259 7.16 -18.01 -10.65
N LEU A 260 7.58 -17.17 -11.59
CA LEU A 260 6.69 -16.36 -12.41
C LEU A 260 6.29 -17.17 -13.66
N MET A 261 5.00 -17.46 -13.78
CA MET A 261 4.40 -18.05 -14.98
C MET A 261 4.11 -16.94 -15.98
N ALA A 262 4.66 -17.06 -17.18
CA ALA A 262 4.56 -16.03 -18.19
C ALA A 262 4.55 -16.61 -19.61
N VAL A 263 4.15 -15.80 -20.58
CA VAL A 263 4.33 -16.10 -22.01
C VAL A 263 5.35 -15.13 -22.58
N ARG A 264 6.29 -15.62 -23.37
CA ARG A 264 7.25 -14.77 -24.08
C ARG A 264 6.55 -13.99 -25.20
N ALA A 265 6.80 -12.69 -25.27
CA ALA A 265 6.14 -11.82 -26.25
C ALA A 265 6.66 -12.01 -27.69
N ASP A 266 7.85 -12.59 -27.88
CA ASP A 266 8.49 -12.75 -29.18
C ASP A 266 8.06 -14.03 -29.91
N ASP A 267 7.97 -15.16 -29.20
CA ASP A 267 7.62 -16.46 -29.76
C ASP A 267 6.29 -17.05 -29.23
N GLY A 268 5.63 -16.37 -28.29
CA GLY A 268 4.37 -16.81 -27.71
C GLY A 268 4.49 -18.07 -26.84
N GLN A 269 5.70 -18.49 -26.46
CA GLN A 269 5.90 -19.71 -25.70
C GLN A 269 5.66 -19.49 -24.20
N PRO A 270 4.86 -20.36 -23.54
CA PRO A 270 4.76 -20.40 -22.08
C PRO A 270 6.11 -20.75 -21.46
N ARG A 271 6.49 -20.01 -20.41
CA ARG A 271 7.74 -20.15 -19.67
C ARG A 271 7.51 -19.91 -18.19
N SER A 272 8.38 -20.52 -17.38
CA SER A 272 8.52 -20.22 -15.96
C SER A 272 9.85 -19.52 -15.70
N TYR A 273 9.83 -18.43 -14.94
CA TYR A 273 11.02 -17.69 -14.54
C TYR A 273 11.21 -17.78 -13.03
N LEU A 274 12.42 -18.13 -12.58
CA LEU A 274 12.74 -18.08 -11.16
C LEU A 274 12.79 -16.62 -10.72
N LEU A 275 11.98 -16.22 -9.75
CA LEU A 275 11.90 -14.81 -9.37
C LEU A 275 13.25 -14.27 -8.84
N ASN A 276 14.01 -15.11 -8.15
CA ASN A 276 15.34 -14.76 -7.63
C ASN A 276 16.40 -14.56 -8.73
N SER A 277 16.11 -15.00 -9.95
CA SER A 277 16.96 -14.82 -11.12
C SER A 277 16.60 -13.57 -11.95
N ILE A 278 15.54 -12.86 -11.57
CA ILE A 278 15.19 -11.56 -12.15
C ILE A 278 16.06 -10.48 -11.50
N LEU A 279 16.77 -9.74 -12.34
CA LEU A 279 17.70 -8.67 -11.97
C LEU A 279 17.11 -7.27 -12.19
N GLY A 280 16.05 -7.17 -13.00
CA GLY A 280 15.36 -5.92 -13.30
C GLY A 280 14.01 -6.17 -13.97
N VAL A 281 13.08 -5.23 -13.78
CA VAL A 281 11.72 -5.29 -14.32
C VAL A 281 11.30 -3.90 -14.78
N THR A 282 10.83 -3.81 -16.03
CA THR A 282 10.37 -2.56 -16.64
C THR A 282 9.00 -2.78 -17.30
N PRO A 283 7.92 -2.16 -16.79
CA PRO A 283 6.63 -2.16 -17.47
C PRO A 283 6.74 -1.47 -18.83
N MET A 284 6.13 -2.05 -19.87
CA MET A 284 6.12 -1.49 -21.21
C MET A 284 4.78 -0.77 -21.49
N GLN A 285 4.80 0.20 -22.41
CA GLN A 285 3.59 0.84 -22.94
C GLN A 285 2.86 -0.01 -23.99
N ARG A 286 3.07 -1.33 -23.96
CA ARG A 286 2.46 -2.30 -24.89
C ARG A 286 1.61 -3.25 -24.08
N THR A 287 0.38 -3.45 -24.53
CA THR A 287 -0.58 -4.37 -23.89
C THR A 287 -0.52 -5.75 -24.52
N PHE A 288 -1.13 -6.73 -23.87
CA PHE A 288 -1.41 -8.04 -24.43
C PHE A 288 -2.86 -8.45 -24.19
N THR A 289 -3.39 -9.31 -25.06
CA THR A 289 -4.66 -10.00 -24.83
C THR A 289 -4.36 -11.32 -24.11
N PRO A 290 -4.93 -11.57 -22.92
CA PRO A 290 -4.65 -12.78 -22.15
C PRO A 290 -4.97 -14.05 -22.94
N ARG A 291 -4.00 -14.97 -22.96
CA ARG A 291 -4.11 -16.34 -23.50
C ARG A 291 -4.49 -17.34 -22.41
N TYR A 292 -4.20 -17.00 -21.17
CA TYR A 292 -4.46 -17.76 -19.95
C TYR A 292 -5.11 -16.83 -18.90
N PRO A 293 -5.77 -17.34 -17.86
CA PRO A 293 -6.20 -16.53 -16.73
C PRO A 293 -5.05 -15.73 -16.14
N VAL A 294 -5.25 -14.43 -15.96
CA VAL A 294 -4.31 -13.56 -15.23
C VAL A 294 -4.69 -13.63 -13.75
N GLU A 295 -3.91 -14.39 -12.99
CA GLU A 295 -4.08 -14.62 -11.55
C GLU A 295 -3.12 -13.72 -10.73
N LEU A 296 -2.63 -12.65 -11.35
CA LEU A 296 -1.89 -11.59 -10.70
C LEU A 296 -2.88 -10.50 -10.33
N THR A 297 -3.50 -10.61 -9.15
CA THR A 297 -4.36 -9.55 -8.65
C THR A 297 -3.53 -8.30 -8.35
N PRO A 298 -3.98 -7.10 -8.78
CA PRO A 298 -3.31 -5.84 -8.47
C PRO A 298 -3.52 -5.54 -6.99
N THR A 299 -2.57 -5.95 -6.16
CA THR A 299 -2.63 -5.71 -4.72
C THR A 299 -2.08 -4.33 -4.38
N GLY A 300 -2.48 -3.27 -5.11
CA GLY A 300 -2.10 -1.89 -4.87
C GLY A 300 -0.60 -1.64 -4.65
N PHE A 301 0.09 -1.11 -5.65
CA PHE A 301 1.52 -0.76 -5.52
C PHE A 301 1.71 0.33 -4.45
N GLN A 302 2.49 0.06 -3.40
CA GLN A 302 3.09 1.13 -2.59
C GLN A 302 4.60 1.13 -2.81
N SER A 303 5.05 2.11 -3.60
CA SER A 303 6.46 2.48 -3.64
C SER A 303 6.84 3.00 -2.25
N ILE A 304 7.66 2.26 -1.53
CA ILE A 304 8.42 2.84 -0.42
C ILE A 304 9.71 3.34 -1.06
N PRO A 305 9.95 4.67 -1.19
CA PRO A 305 11.24 5.13 -1.65
C PRO A 305 12.31 4.59 -0.70
N ALA A 306 13.21 3.77 -1.23
CA ALA A 306 14.46 3.45 -0.55
C ALA A 306 15.17 4.79 -0.33
N THR A 307 15.29 5.21 0.93
CA THR A 307 16.17 6.31 1.28
C THR A 307 17.59 5.85 0.96
N ALA A 308 18.09 6.27 -0.20
CA ALA A 308 19.46 6.07 -0.59
C ALA A 308 20.37 6.71 0.48
N ARG A 309 20.91 5.89 1.37
CA ARG A 309 22.09 6.27 2.15
C ARG A 309 23.28 6.11 1.22
N SER A 310 23.75 7.22 0.67
CA SER A 310 25.09 7.27 0.11
C SER A 310 26.11 7.01 1.22
N THR A 311 27.00 6.05 0.98
CA THR A 311 28.16 5.76 1.81
C THR A 311 29.36 6.58 1.33
N GLY A 312 30.03 7.31 2.24
CA GLY A 312 31.30 7.99 1.96
C GLY A 312 31.91 8.88 3.08
N ILE A 313 32.42 8.26 4.17
CA ILE A 313 33.68 8.51 4.96
C ILE A 313 34.16 9.99 5.16
N VAL A 314 34.38 10.59 6.34
CA VAL A 314 35.38 10.36 7.45
C VAL A 314 34.93 11.09 8.75
N ALA A 315 35.27 10.54 9.93
CA ALA A 315 34.92 11.04 11.28
C ALA A 315 35.89 12.15 11.82
N PRO A 316 35.60 12.84 12.95
CA PRO A 316 35.74 12.19 14.26
C PRO A 316 34.68 12.53 15.33
N ARG A 317 34.41 11.49 16.14
CA ARG A 317 34.08 11.50 17.58
C ARG A 317 32.80 12.23 18.03
N THR A 318 31.82 11.44 18.47
CA THR A 318 31.43 11.38 19.88
C THR A 318 30.53 10.16 20.13
N SER A 319 30.43 9.82 21.40
CA SER A 319 30.21 8.51 21.99
C SER A 319 28.77 7.99 22.00
N ALA A 320 28.72 6.66 22.05
CA ALA A 320 27.81 5.83 22.84
C ALA A 320 26.42 5.49 22.25
N ARG A 321 26.38 4.20 21.88
CA ARG A 321 25.26 3.27 21.75
C ARG A 321 24.29 3.25 22.96
N ARG A 322 23.06 2.81 22.61
CA ARG A 322 22.12 1.91 23.33
C ARG A 322 21.05 2.53 24.26
N ARG A 323 19.84 2.54 23.69
CA ARG A 323 18.59 1.86 24.10
C ARG A 323 18.22 1.78 25.59
N SER A 324 17.12 2.52 25.87
CA SER A 324 15.80 2.08 26.35
C SER A 324 15.55 1.70 27.82
N ARG A 325 14.37 2.21 28.26
CA ARG A 325 13.54 1.94 29.45
C ARG A 325 14.04 2.62 30.74
N ALA A 326 13.20 3.25 31.55
CA ALA A 326 11.85 2.87 31.94
C ALA A 326 10.97 4.10 32.28
N SER A 327 9.66 4.03 32.08
CA SER A 327 8.63 3.84 33.12
C SER A 327 8.59 4.89 34.24
N SER A 328 7.36 5.24 34.61
CA SER A 328 6.90 5.76 35.91
C SER A 328 7.55 7.05 36.41
N GLY A 329 6.91 8.17 36.09
CA GLY A 329 7.20 9.51 36.59
C GLY A 329 6.85 9.68 38.07
N GLY A 330 7.82 10.18 38.82
CA GLY A 330 7.72 10.53 40.24
C GLY A 330 9.03 11.21 40.67
N PRO A 331 8.95 12.21 41.59
CA PRO A 331 10.09 13.06 41.92
C PRO A 331 11.29 12.27 42.45
N THR A 332 12.48 12.70 42.03
CA THR A 332 13.76 12.12 42.39
C THR A 332 14.59 13.17 43.12
N TYR A 333 14.84 12.92 44.40
CA TYR A 333 15.60 13.77 45.31
C TYR A 333 17.09 13.46 45.19
N VAL A 334 17.91 14.49 45.00
CA VAL A 334 19.37 14.35 44.85
C VAL A 334 20.07 14.80 46.12
N PHE A 335 20.87 13.93 46.71
CA PHE A 335 21.68 14.16 47.91
C PHE A 335 23.17 14.08 47.58
N ARG A 336 23.99 14.95 48.17
CA ARG A 336 25.46 14.97 48.04
C ARG A 336 26.09 14.38 49.29
N CYS A 337 26.90 13.33 49.14
CA CYS A 337 27.73 12.84 50.23
C CYS A 337 28.62 13.98 50.74
N THR A 338 28.54 14.26 52.05
CA THR A 338 29.30 15.36 52.67
C THR A 338 30.80 15.10 52.70
N VAL A 339 31.21 13.83 52.62
CA VAL A 339 32.63 13.43 52.68
C VAL A 339 33.29 13.46 51.30
N CYS A 340 32.70 12.78 50.30
CA CYS A 340 33.34 12.67 48.98
C CYS A 340 32.68 13.51 47.88
N GLY A 341 31.62 14.27 48.20
CA GLY A 341 30.93 15.14 47.26
C GLY A 341 30.13 14.41 46.17
N LYS A 342 30.05 13.07 46.23
CA LYS A 342 29.34 12.26 45.24
C LYS A 342 27.83 12.44 45.39
N LEU A 343 27.13 12.63 44.27
CA LEU A 343 25.69 12.81 44.23
C LEU A 343 24.97 11.45 44.15
N PHE A 344 23.86 11.34 44.85
CA PHE A 344 22.99 10.17 44.93
C PHE A 344 21.57 10.60 44.67
N GLU A 345 20.91 9.94 43.73
CA GLU A 345 19.51 10.21 43.38
C GLU A 345 18.62 9.14 44.02
N ARG A 346 17.55 9.59 44.67
CA ARG A 346 16.63 8.77 45.45
C ARG A 346 15.20 9.11 45.10
N LYS A 347 14.32 8.11 45.09
CA LYS A 347 12.87 8.31 44.87
C LYS A 347 12.12 8.74 46.14
N THR A 348 12.77 8.65 47.29
CA THR A 348 12.26 9.10 48.59
C THR A 348 13.21 10.15 49.19
N HIS A 349 12.69 11.07 49.99
CA HIS A 349 13.48 12.16 50.59
C HIS A 349 14.23 11.68 51.85
N ASP A 350 15.07 10.65 51.70
CA ASP A 350 15.93 10.10 52.75
C ASP A 350 17.42 10.38 52.45
N SER A 351 18.09 11.04 53.40
CA SER A 351 19.47 11.50 53.30
C SER A 351 20.52 10.44 53.67
N THR A 352 20.11 9.25 54.12
CA THR A 352 21.04 8.16 54.46
C THR A 352 21.70 7.60 53.19
N LEU A 353 23.02 7.42 53.18
CA LEU A 353 23.77 6.92 52.03
C LEU A 353 24.29 5.50 52.30
N ARG A 354 24.12 4.63 51.30
CA ARG A 354 24.73 3.29 51.34
C ARG A 354 26.24 3.41 51.14
N SER A 355 26.97 2.40 51.62
CA SER A 355 28.42 2.30 51.44
C SER A 355 28.77 2.42 49.95
N HIS A 356 29.71 3.31 49.63
CA HIS A 356 30.04 3.64 48.24
C HIS A 356 31.50 4.03 48.10
N LYS A 357 32.01 4.02 46.87
CA LYS A 357 33.38 4.48 46.56
C LYS A 357 33.40 5.93 46.11
N ASN A 358 34.42 6.67 46.53
CA ASN A 358 34.68 8.05 46.09
C ASN A 358 35.15 8.08 44.62
N ARG A 359 35.33 9.28 44.05
CA ARG A 359 35.75 9.44 42.64
C ARG A 359 37.13 8.84 42.32
N ALA A 360 38.00 8.70 43.32
CA ALA A 360 39.31 8.08 43.18
C ALA A 360 39.27 6.54 43.33
N GLY A 361 38.09 5.95 43.55
CA GLY A 361 37.90 4.49 43.59
C GLY A 361 38.06 3.84 44.97
N TYR A 362 38.38 4.61 46.01
CA TYR A 362 38.48 4.10 47.39
C TYR A 362 37.13 4.07 48.09
N GLN A 363 36.97 3.15 49.04
CA GLN A 363 35.75 3.05 49.84
C GLN A 363 35.57 4.33 50.66
N CYS A 364 34.42 5.00 50.47
CA CYS A 364 34.04 6.20 51.19
C CYS A 364 33.28 5.81 52.45
N TYR A 365 33.68 6.40 53.57
CA TYR A 365 33.05 6.20 54.88
C TYR A 365 31.86 7.14 55.14
N GLY A 366 31.49 7.99 54.17
CA GLY A 366 30.34 8.89 54.30
C GLY A 366 29.02 8.13 54.25
N THR A 367 28.25 8.18 55.34
CA THR A 367 26.97 7.45 55.49
C THR A 367 25.74 8.35 55.38
N TYR A 368 25.88 9.67 55.24
CA TYR A 368 24.78 10.61 55.08
C TYR A 368 25.12 11.69 54.03
N GLY A 369 24.10 12.23 53.37
CA GLY A 369 24.23 13.23 52.33
C GLY A 369 23.37 14.46 52.57
N THR A 370 23.84 15.63 52.13
CA THR A 370 23.06 16.87 52.15
C THR A 370 22.16 16.95 50.92
N TYR A 371 20.90 17.30 51.11
CA TYR A 371 19.96 17.47 50.01
C TYR A 371 20.39 18.63 49.10
N VAL A 372 20.28 18.44 47.79
CA VAL A 372 20.69 19.42 46.78
C VAL A 372 19.50 19.93 45.98
N ARG A 373 18.68 19.02 45.41
CA ARG A 373 17.53 19.38 44.58
C ARG A 373 16.61 18.19 44.30
N THR A 374 15.36 18.47 43.93
CA THR A 374 14.40 17.48 43.43
C THR A 374 14.30 17.62 41.92
N LYS A 375 14.20 16.49 41.22
CA LYS A 375 13.99 16.37 39.78
C LYS A 375 12.66 15.66 39.55
N TYR A 376 11.74 16.28 38.84
CA TYR A 376 10.44 15.67 38.50
C TYR A 376 10.53 14.81 37.24
#